data_AF-A0A820IHB2-F1
#
_entry.id   AF-A0A820IHB2-F1
#
_cell.length_a   1.000
_cell.length_b   1.000
_cell.length_c   1.000
_cell.angle_alpha   90.00
_cell.angle_beta   90.00
_cell.angle_gamma   90.00
#
_symmetry.space_group_name_H-M   'P 1'
#
loop_
_entity.id
_entity.type
_entity.pdbx_description
1 polymer ?
#
loop_
_entity_poly.entity_id
_entity_poly.type
_entity_poly.pdbx_seq_one_letter_code
_entity_poly.pdbx_strand_id
1 'polypeptide(L)'
;LSKLTYCYLDNCFVDENYFPNPTVISTSLRHLNIRNMTCSLFTLTRLCQCTPYLQYLSIMFYDDSDQLNSLLSILSITRLNIFFESSIIILQHLLQNTPNLYHLTIETYYFILNGNQWKEMINKYLLKLKILQFKTSSVAIGEYGEIQFNEILDSFRTKFWIDEHQWFVQCHLFRQDIPDTRYYIDIFTLPYTFKDFPDVTNCILSKSTRPYDNEYLTCDRVINLHYKSTYF
;
A
#
# COMPACT_ATOMS: atom_id res chain seq x y z
N LEU A 1 -21.24 -22.01 -6.84
CA LEU A 1 -20.38 -20.81 -6.95
C LEU A 1 -20.60 -19.96 -8.21
N SER A 2 -21.28 -20.45 -9.27
CA SER A 2 -21.40 -19.77 -10.58
C SER A 2 -22.09 -18.39 -10.60
N LYS A 3 -22.67 -17.95 -9.48
CA LYS A 3 -23.27 -16.62 -9.31
C LYS A 3 -22.54 -15.76 -8.28
N LEU A 4 -21.50 -16.29 -7.63
CA LEU A 4 -20.76 -15.56 -6.60
C LEU A 4 -19.91 -14.49 -7.27
N THR A 5 -20.22 -13.23 -6.99
CA THR A 5 -19.57 -12.04 -7.56
C THR A 5 -18.65 -11.35 -6.56
N TYR A 6 -18.99 -11.44 -5.26
CA TYR A 6 -18.24 -10.91 -4.14
C TYR A 6 -17.93 -12.05 -3.17
N CYS A 7 -16.68 -12.17 -2.78
CA CYS A 7 -16.24 -13.16 -1.81
C CYS A 7 -15.35 -12.47 -0.77
N TYR A 8 -15.68 -12.70 0.50
CA TYR A 8 -14.91 -12.26 1.64
C TYR A 8 -14.54 -13.51 2.44
N LEU A 9 -13.25 -13.79 2.52
CA LEU A 9 -12.67 -14.93 3.21
C LEU A 9 -11.88 -14.41 4.39
N ASP A 10 -12.28 -14.85 5.58
CA ASP A 10 -11.68 -14.46 6.84
C ASP A 10 -11.62 -15.72 7.70
N ASN A 11 -10.69 -16.60 7.34
CA ASN A 11 -10.46 -17.83 8.09
C ASN A 11 -9.13 -17.69 8.80
N CYS A 12 -9.15 -17.80 10.12
CA CYS A 12 -7.95 -18.03 10.91
C CYS A 12 -7.75 -19.54 10.99
N PHE A 13 -6.83 -20.09 10.22
CA PHE A 13 -6.42 -21.48 10.41
C PHE A 13 -5.35 -21.54 11.49
N VAL A 14 -5.37 -22.61 12.29
CA VAL A 14 -4.44 -22.80 13.42
C VAL A 14 -3.03 -23.16 12.92
N ASP A 15 -2.94 -23.74 11.73
CA ASP A 15 -1.70 -24.15 11.07
C ASP A 15 -1.60 -23.50 9.68
N GLU A 16 -0.40 -23.00 9.35
CA GLU A 16 0.02 -22.41 8.07
C GLU A 16 -1.05 -21.63 7.29
N ASN A 17 -1.03 -20.31 7.45
CA ASN A 17 -1.98 -19.38 6.83
C ASN A 17 -1.74 -19.15 5.33
N TYR A 18 -1.41 -20.17 4.52
CA TYR A 18 -1.25 -19.99 3.08
C TYR A 18 -2.58 -20.08 2.34
N PHE A 19 -2.81 -19.17 1.40
CA PHE A 19 -3.98 -19.25 0.52
C PHE A 19 -3.88 -20.49 -0.38
N PRO A 20 -4.91 -21.36 -0.41
CA PRO A 20 -4.85 -22.59 -1.19
C PRO A 20 -4.86 -22.30 -2.69
N ASN A 21 -4.19 -23.17 -3.46
CA ASN A 21 -4.19 -23.06 -4.91
C ASN A 21 -5.60 -23.33 -5.48
N PRO A 22 -6.21 -22.36 -6.18
CA PRO A 22 -7.53 -22.56 -6.76
C PRO A 22 -7.45 -23.55 -7.93
N THR A 23 -8.39 -24.49 -7.97
CA THR A 23 -8.49 -25.54 -8.98
C THR A 23 -9.71 -25.39 -9.90
N VAL A 24 -10.66 -24.53 -9.53
CA VAL A 24 -11.93 -24.35 -10.23
C VAL A 24 -12.01 -22.95 -10.81
N ILE A 25 -12.36 -22.86 -12.09
CA ILE A 25 -12.57 -21.57 -12.77
C ILE A 25 -13.90 -20.97 -12.33
N SER A 26 -13.86 -19.72 -11.89
CA SER A 26 -15.02 -18.88 -11.61
C SER A 26 -15.08 -17.72 -12.59
N THR A 27 -16.12 -17.72 -13.43
CA THR A 27 -16.37 -16.64 -14.39
C THR A 27 -17.26 -15.53 -13.82
N SER A 28 -17.80 -15.70 -12.61
CA SER A 28 -18.67 -14.70 -11.96
C SER A 28 -17.93 -13.83 -10.95
N LEU A 29 -16.83 -14.31 -10.36
CA LEU A 29 -16.16 -13.62 -9.27
C LEU A 29 -15.48 -12.35 -9.78
N ARG A 30 -15.80 -11.22 -9.14
CA ARG A 30 -15.26 -9.89 -9.48
C ARG A 30 -14.53 -9.23 -8.33
N HIS A 31 -14.90 -9.56 -7.09
CA HIS A 31 -14.33 -9.00 -5.88
C HIS A 31 -13.94 -10.12 -4.93
N LEU A 32 -12.68 -10.12 -4.52
CA LEU A 32 -12.15 -11.08 -3.57
C LEU A 32 -11.39 -10.33 -2.49
N ASN A 33 -11.76 -10.56 -1.23
CA ASN A 33 -11.04 -10.11 -0.06
C ASN A 33 -10.66 -11.33 0.74
N ILE A 34 -9.36 -11.49 0.98
CA ILE A 34 -8.78 -12.58 1.74
C ILE A 34 -8.04 -11.94 2.91
N ARG A 35 -8.48 -12.25 4.12
CA ARG A 35 -7.83 -11.87 5.36
C ARG A 35 -7.20 -13.08 6.01
N ASN A 36 -6.14 -12.82 6.77
CA ASN A 36 -5.44 -13.83 7.56
C ASN A 36 -4.86 -14.99 6.73
N MET A 37 -4.64 -14.78 5.43
CA MET A 37 -3.91 -15.72 4.59
C MET A 37 -2.87 -15.01 3.72
N THR A 38 -1.66 -15.55 3.71
CA THR A 38 -0.56 -15.15 2.85
C THR A 38 -0.70 -15.77 1.47
N CYS A 39 -0.35 -14.99 0.46
CA CYS A 39 -0.35 -15.41 -0.94
C CYS A 39 1.02 -15.17 -1.53
N SER A 40 1.57 -16.21 -2.15
CA SER A 40 2.76 -16.09 -3.00
C SER A 40 2.36 -15.60 -4.40
N LEU A 41 3.37 -15.25 -5.18
CA LEU A 41 3.21 -14.85 -6.56
C LEU A 41 2.66 -15.99 -7.43
N PHE A 42 3.12 -17.22 -7.20
CA PHE A 42 2.62 -18.40 -7.90
C PHE A 42 1.12 -18.58 -7.66
N THR A 43 0.70 -18.52 -6.40
CA THR A 43 -0.70 -18.69 -6.01
C THR A 43 -1.56 -17.55 -6.56
N LEU A 44 -1.05 -16.31 -6.55
CA LEU A 44 -1.73 -15.16 -7.15
C LEU A 44 -1.96 -15.36 -8.66
N THR A 45 -0.95 -15.88 -9.37
CA THR A 45 -1.06 -16.18 -10.79
C THR A 45 -2.17 -17.18 -11.06
N ARG A 46 -2.18 -18.29 -10.29
CA ARG A 46 -3.20 -19.34 -10.39
C ARG A 46 -4.60 -18.80 -10.09
N LEU A 47 -4.71 -17.94 -9.08
CA LEU A 47 -5.95 -17.27 -8.72
C LEU A 47 -6.48 -16.44 -9.88
N CYS A 48 -5.63 -15.62 -10.51
CA CYS A 48 -6.04 -14.79 -11.64
C CYS A 48 -6.43 -15.61 -12.87
N GLN A 49 -5.75 -16.74 -13.13
CA GLN A 49 -6.14 -17.69 -14.18
C GLN A 49 -7.51 -18.32 -13.90
N CYS A 50 -7.80 -18.65 -12.64
CA CYS A 50 -9.09 -19.24 -12.25
C CYS A 50 -10.20 -18.19 -12.10
N THR A 51 -9.87 -16.90 -12.09
CA THR A 51 -10.84 -15.81 -11.87
C THR A 51 -10.64 -14.70 -12.91
N PRO A 52 -10.86 -14.98 -14.20
CA PRO A 52 -10.48 -14.08 -15.30
C PRO A 52 -11.22 -12.73 -15.31
N TYR A 53 -12.29 -12.58 -14.52
CA TYR A 53 -13.04 -11.34 -14.37
C TYR A 53 -12.85 -10.67 -13.00
N LEU A 54 -11.85 -11.10 -12.22
CA LEU A 54 -11.52 -10.52 -10.93
C LEU A 54 -10.98 -9.10 -11.13
N GLN A 55 -11.71 -8.12 -10.62
CA GLN A 55 -11.41 -6.69 -10.76
C GLN A 55 -10.83 -6.10 -9.48
N TYR A 56 -11.28 -6.59 -8.32
CA TYR A 56 -10.82 -6.18 -7.00
C TYR A 56 -10.22 -7.36 -6.25
N LEU A 57 -9.00 -7.19 -5.77
CA LEU A 57 -8.32 -8.14 -4.91
C LEU A 57 -7.78 -7.44 -3.66
N SER A 58 -8.09 -7.98 -2.49
CA SER A 58 -7.48 -7.62 -1.22
C SER A 58 -6.85 -8.83 -0.58
N ILE A 59 -5.55 -8.81 -0.30
CA ILE A 59 -4.82 -10.00 0.18
C ILE A 59 -3.54 -9.64 0.95
N MET A 60 -3.07 -10.52 1.83
CA MET A 60 -1.72 -10.45 2.37
C MET A 60 -0.75 -11.17 1.42
N PHE A 61 0.31 -10.48 1.02
CA PHE A 61 1.27 -10.96 0.04
C PHE A 61 2.63 -11.18 0.70
N TYR A 62 3.11 -12.42 0.64
CA TYR A 62 4.42 -12.84 1.13
C TYR A 62 4.96 -13.86 0.15
N ASP A 63 6.17 -13.62 -0.34
CA ASP A 63 6.86 -14.52 -1.25
C ASP A 63 8.35 -14.45 -0.95
N ASP A 64 8.89 -15.56 -0.46
CA ASP A 64 10.30 -15.78 -0.14
C ASP A 64 11.05 -16.44 -1.31
N SER A 65 10.36 -16.76 -2.41
CA SER A 65 10.99 -17.41 -3.54
C SER A 65 11.78 -16.40 -4.38
N ASP A 66 13.08 -16.67 -4.54
CA ASP A 66 13.94 -15.94 -5.48
C ASP A 66 13.60 -16.22 -6.96
N GLN A 67 12.62 -17.10 -7.21
CA GLN A 67 12.24 -17.52 -8.55
C GLN A 67 11.13 -16.63 -9.09
N LEU A 68 11.53 -15.67 -9.93
CA LEU A 68 10.61 -14.92 -10.79
C LEU A 68 10.04 -15.85 -11.86
N ASN A 69 9.00 -16.59 -11.50
CA ASN A 69 8.19 -17.29 -12.49
C ASN A 69 7.60 -16.25 -13.45
N SER A 70 7.50 -16.61 -14.73
CA SER A 70 6.86 -15.75 -15.73
C SER A 70 5.38 -15.58 -15.36
N LEU A 71 5.06 -14.44 -14.75
CA LEU A 71 3.69 -14.05 -14.52
C LEU A 71 3.01 -13.91 -15.89
N LEU A 72 1.86 -14.56 -16.04
CA LEU A 72 0.91 -14.10 -17.05
C LEU A 72 0.41 -12.73 -16.62
N SER A 73 0.32 -11.79 -17.55
CA SER A 73 -0.22 -10.47 -17.26
C SER A 73 -1.62 -10.57 -16.64
N ILE A 74 -1.76 -10.02 -15.44
CA ILE A 74 -2.99 -9.98 -14.67
C ILE A 74 -3.79 -8.76 -15.11
N LEU A 75 -4.42 -8.89 -16.28
CA LEU A 75 -5.10 -7.77 -16.95
C LEU A 75 -6.45 -7.40 -16.32
N SER A 76 -7.07 -8.32 -15.57
CA SER A 76 -8.43 -8.12 -15.04
C SER A 76 -8.45 -7.23 -13.80
N ILE A 77 -7.38 -7.23 -13.01
CA ILE A 77 -7.30 -6.48 -11.75
C ILE A 77 -7.16 -4.99 -12.06
N THR A 78 -8.10 -4.22 -11.52
CA THR A 78 -8.14 -2.75 -11.60
C THR A 78 -7.99 -2.10 -10.23
N ARG A 79 -8.25 -2.86 -9.16
CA ARG A 79 -8.11 -2.41 -7.77
C ARG A 79 -7.37 -3.48 -6.98
N LEU A 80 -6.24 -3.12 -6.39
CA LEU A 80 -5.40 -4.01 -5.61
C LEU A 80 -5.17 -3.40 -4.23
N ASN A 81 -5.48 -4.16 -3.18
CA ASN A 81 -5.16 -3.82 -1.80
C ASN A 81 -4.27 -4.92 -1.22
N ILE A 82 -3.01 -4.61 -0.95
CA ILE A 82 -2.06 -5.62 -0.47
C ILE A 82 -1.40 -5.18 0.81
N PHE A 83 -1.34 -6.11 1.76
CA PHE A 83 -0.35 -6.06 2.82
C PHE A 83 0.89 -6.79 2.31
N PHE A 84 1.99 -6.09 2.06
CA PHE A 84 3.13 -6.60 1.31
C PHE A 84 4.37 -6.77 2.20
N GLU A 85 4.82 -8.01 2.31
CA GLU A 85 6.03 -8.43 3.02
C GLU A 85 6.89 -9.30 2.11
N SER A 86 7.52 -8.70 1.12
CA SER A 86 8.39 -9.43 0.19
C SER A 86 9.43 -8.46 -0.39
N SER A 87 10.30 -8.94 -1.28
CA SER A 87 11.38 -8.12 -1.83
C SER A 87 10.85 -7.07 -2.81
N ILE A 88 11.63 -5.99 -2.98
CA ILE A 88 11.38 -4.96 -4.00
C ILE A 88 11.28 -5.55 -5.42
N ILE A 89 12.02 -6.62 -5.70
CA ILE A 89 12.04 -7.29 -7.01
C ILE A 89 10.68 -7.93 -7.27
N ILE A 90 10.11 -8.61 -6.28
CA ILE A 90 8.77 -9.20 -6.38
C ILE A 90 7.71 -8.12 -6.53
N LEU A 91 7.83 -7.00 -5.80
CA LEU A 91 6.90 -5.87 -5.96
C LEU A 91 6.95 -5.31 -7.38
N GLN A 92 8.14 -5.07 -7.93
CA GLN A 92 8.31 -4.59 -9.30
C GLN A 92 7.68 -5.55 -10.30
N HIS A 93 7.93 -6.85 -10.15
CA HIS A 93 7.38 -7.88 -11.03
C HIS A 93 5.85 -7.96 -10.95
N LEU A 94 5.27 -7.84 -9.74
CA LEU A 94 3.83 -7.77 -9.54
C LEU A 94 3.23 -6.57 -10.29
N LEU A 95 3.78 -5.36 -10.07
CA LEU A 95 3.24 -4.14 -10.67
C LEU A 95 3.40 -4.10 -12.19
N GLN A 96 4.51 -4.62 -12.72
CA GLN A 96 4.73 -4.79 -14.16
C GLN A 96 3.66 -5.68 -14.81
N ASN A 97 3.12 -6.65 -14.06
CA ASN A 97 2.12 -7.59 -14.55
C ASN A 97 0.67 -7.19 -14.24
N THR A 98 0.44 -6.02 -13.63
CA THR A 98 -0.90 -5.46 -13.41
C THR A 98 -1.08 -4.12 -14.13
N PRO A 99 -0.97 -4.05 -15.47
CA PRO A 99 -0.92 -2.77 -16.21
C PRO A 99 -2.26 -2.01 -16.22
N ASN A 100 -3.36 -2.66 -15.88
CA ASN A 100 -4.70 -2.06 -15.83
C ASN A 100 -5.08 -1.52 -14.45
N LEU A 101 -4.12 -1.48 -13.53
CA LEU A 101 -4.35 -1.03 -12.17
C LEU A 101 -4.72 0.45 -12.13
N TYR A 102 -5.90 0.73 -11.59
CA TYR A 102 -6.47 2.07 -11.44
C TYR A 102 -6.35 2.55 -9.98
N HIS A 103 -6.47 1.63 -9.03
CA HIS A 103 -6.34 1.89 -7.60
C HIS A 103 -5.39 0.89 -6.96
N LEU A 104 -4.37 1.38 -6.28
CA LEU A 104 -3.42 0.60 -5.50
C LEU A 104 -3.42 1.08 -4.04
N THR A 105 -3.67 0.17 -3.12
CA THR A 105 -3.40 0.34 -1.69
C THR A 105 -2.31 -0.65 -1.29
N ILE A 106 -1.23 -0.14 -0.69
CA ILE A 106 -0.13 -0.97 -0.19
C ILE A 106 0.10 -0.65 1.28
N GLU A 107 0.08 -1.70 2.09
CA GLU A 107 0.46 -1.67 3.50
C GLU A 107 1.75 -2.48 3.70
N THR A 108 2.70 -2.01 4.51
CA THR A 108 3.94 -2.75 4.78
C THR A 108 4.59 -2.35 6.12
N TYR A 109 5.40 -3.24 6.71
CA TYR A 109 6.19 -2.93 7.92
C TYR A 109 7.53 -2.25 7.63
N TYR A 110 7.98 -2.19 6.39
CA TYR A 110 9.29 -1.60 6.09
C TYR A 110 9.20 -0.66 4.91
N PHE A 111 10.00 0.41 4.92
CA PHE A 111 10.15 1.22 3.71
C PHE A 111 10.86 0.41 2.63
N ILE A 112 10.09 -0.03 1.66
CA ILE A 112 10.62 -0.77 0.50
C ILE A 112 11.16 0.21 -0.55
N LEU A 113 10.56 1.39 -0.64
CA LEU A 113 10.78 2.37 -1.70
C LEU A 113 10.62 3.80 -1.15
N ASN A 114 11.51 4.70 -1.55
CA ASN A 114 11.30 6.14 -1.38
C ASN A 114 10.40 6.71 -2.49
N GLY A 115 10.00 7.98 -2.37
CA GLY A 115 9.10 8.64 -3.30
C GLY A 115 9.64 8.77 -4.73
N ASN A 116 10.96 8.83 -4.93
CA ASN A 116 11.55 8.86 -6.27
C ASN A 116 11.47 7.48 -6.95
N GLN A 117 11.77 6.41 -6.21
CA GLN A 117 11.67 5.05 -6.75
C GLN A 117 10.21 4.67 -7.04
N TRP A 118 9.28 5.08 -6.18
CA TRP A 118 7.84 4.95 -6.44
C TRP A 118 7.43 5.68 -7.72
N LYS A 119 7.86 6.93 -7.89
CA LYS A 119 7.59 7.72 -9.11
C LYS A 119 8.09 6.99 -10.36
N GLU A 120 9.30 6.45 -10.34
CA GLU A 120 9.86 5.68 -11.46
C GLU A 120 9.02 4.44 -11.78
N MET A 121 8.67 3.64 -10.77
CA MET A 121 7.85 2.44 -10.94
C MET A 121 6.47 2.76 -11.50
N ILE A 122 5.84 3.83 -11.03
CA ILE A 122 4.52 4.26 -11.49
C ILE A 122 4.57 4.70 -12.94
N ASN A 123 5.51 5.58 -13.30
CA ASN A 123 5.65 6.05 -14.68
C ASN A 123 6.01 4.94 -15.66
N LYS A 124 6.70 3.89 -15.18
CA LYS A 124 7.11 2.76 -16.02
C LYS A 124 6.02 1.71 -16.20
N TYR A 125 5.28 1.37 -15.13
CA TYR A 125 4.43 0.18 -15.10
C TYR A 125 2.94 0.48 -14.89
N LEU A 126 2.59 1.61 -14.27
CA LEU A 126 1.23 1.87 -13.77
C LEU A 126 0.60 3.11 -14.41
N LEU A 127 0.65 3.19 -15.75
CA LEU A 127 0.17 4.35 -16.52
C LEU A 127 -1.32 4.68 -16.34
N LYS A 128 -2.13 3.72 -15.89
CA LYS A 128 -3.57 3.89 -15.66
C LYS A 128 -3.92 4.20 -14.20
N LEU A 129 -2.94 4.26 -13.31
CA LEU A 129 -3.14 4.50 -11.89
C LEU A 129 -3.71 5.90 -11.67
N LYS A 130 -4.81 5.97 -10.92
CA LYS A 130 -5.44 7.24 -10.51
C LYS A 130 -5.44 7.43 -9.02
N ILE A 131 -5.42 6.34 -8.25
CA ILE A 131 -5.42 6.37 -6.79
C ILE A 131 -4.28 5.50 -6.30
N LEU A 132 -3.37 6.11 -5.55
CA LEU A 132 -2.36 5.42 -4.77
C LEU A 132 -2.55 5.77 -3.29
N GLN A 133 -2.61 4.73 -2.47
CA GLN A 133 -2.60 4.83 -1.02
C GLN A 133 -1.46 3.97 -0.50
N PHE A 134 -0.54 4.60 0.22
CA PHE A 134 0.57 3.91 0.85
C PHE A 134 0.45 4.02 2.36
N LYS A 135 0.57 2.89 3.05
CA LYS A 135 0.69 2.84 4.51
C LYS A 135 1.93 2.04 4.86
N THR A 136 2.88 2.67 5.53
CA THR A 136 4.06 1.96 6.03
C THR A 136 4.22 2.16 7.52
N SER A 137 4.86 1.20 8.16
CA SER A 137 5.01 1.13 9.61
C SER A 137 6.41 0.61 9.94
N SER A 138 7.43 1.48 9.94
CA SER A 138 8.84 1.06 9.98
C SER A 138 9.57 1.46 11.27
N VAL A 139 10.60 0.74 11.68
CA VAL A 139 11.36 1.03 12.90
C VAL A 139 12.52 1.98 12.57
N ALA A 140 12.51 3.17 13.16
CA ALA A 140 13.63 4.11 13.14
C ALA A 140 14.64 3.76 14.24
N ILE A 141 15.90 3.53 13.86
CA ILE A 141 16.97 3.16 14.78
C ILE A 141 17.83 4.39 15.11
N GLY A 142 17.72 4.89 16.34
CA GLY A 142 18.58 5.93 16.91
C GLY A 142 18.53 7.29 16.20
N GLU A 143 19.56 8.12 16.40
CA GLU A 143 19.66 9.50 15.85
C GLU A 143 19.64 9.55 14.31
N TYR A 144 20.05 8.47 13.63
CA TYR A 144 19.96 8.35 12.17
C TYR A 144 18.52 8.21 11.66
N GLY A 145 17.57 7.88 12.54
CA GLY A 145 16.16 7.74 12.20
C GLY A 145 15.54 9.04 11.68
N GLU A 146 15.92 10.20 12.23
CA GLU A 146 15.41 11.49 11.77
C GLU A 146 15.99 11.91 10.41
N ILE A 147 17.27 11.61 10.16
CA ILE A 147 17.90 11.89 8.86
C ILE A 147 17.24 11.04 7.77
N GLN A 148 17.14 9.72 7.98
CA GLN A 148 16.46 8.81 7.06
C GLN A 148 15.00 9.21 6.84
N PHE A 149 14.34 9.67 7.89
CA PHE A 149 12.98 10.20 7.82
C PHE A 149 12.89 11.44 6.92
N ASN A 150 13.77 12.43 7.10
CA ASN A 150 13.77 13.63 6.28
C ASN A 150 14.08 13.30 4.81
N GLU A 151 15.01 12.38 4.55
CA GLU A 151 15.30 11.90 3.19
C GLU A 151 14.08 11.26 2.53
N ILE A 152 13.36 10.41 3.26
CA ILE A 152 12.12 9.80 2.79
C ILE A 152 11.07 10.89 2.55
N LEU A 153 10.84 11.78 3.51
CA LEU A 153 9.87 12.86 3.39
C LEU A 153 10.16 13.74 2.17
N ASP A 154 11.41 14.16 2.00
CA ASP A 154 11.84 15.02 0.91
C ASP A 154 11.69 14.32 -0.45
N SER A 155 11.84 13.00 -0.51
CA SER A 155 11.56 12.23 -1.73
C SER A 155 10.09 12.26 -2.18
N PHE A 156 9.16 12.55 -1.26
CA PHE A 156 7.74 12.79 -1.55
C PHE A 156 7.38 14.27 -1.72
N ARG A 157 8.33 15.19 -1.52
CA ARG A 157 8.15 16.64 -1.68
C ARG A 157 8.46 17.12 -3.10
N THR A 158 7.93 16.44 -4.11
CA THR A 158 8.12 16.82 -5.53
C THR A 158 6.80 17.22 -6.18
N LYS A 159 6.87 17.98 -7.28
CA LYS A 159 5.67 18.37 -8.08
C LYS A 159 4.83 17.18 -8.50
N PHE A 160 5.48 16.05 -8.80
CA PHE A 160 4.81 14.79 -9.12
C PHE A 160 3.82 14.38 -8.03
N TRP A 161 4.26 14.38 -6.76
CA TRP A 161 3.44 13.98 -5.63
C TRP A 161 2.44 15.05 -5.21
N ILE A 162 2.87 16.31 -5.14
CA ILE A 162 2.10 17.41 -4.54
C ILE A 162 1.10 18.03 -5.52
N ASP A 163 1.53 18.27 -6.77
CA ASP A 163 0.75 19.07 -7.73
C ASP A 163 0.06 18.18 -8.78
N GLU A 164 0.79 17.22 -9.35
CA GLU A 164 0.32 16.42 -10.49
C GLU A 164 -0.66 15.32 -10.07
N HIS A 165 -0.33 14.57 -9.01
CA HIS A 165 -1.07 13.38 -8.63
C HIS A 165 -1.88 13.52 -7.34
N GLN A 166 -1.40 14.32 -6.38
CA GLN A 166 -2.05 14.50 -5.07
C GLN A 166 -2.37 13.17 -4.38
N TRP A 167 -1.48 12.18 -4.55
CA TRP A 167 -1.66 10.83 -4.02
C TRP A 167 -1.35 10.75 -2.54
N PHE A 168 -1.94 9.75 -1.89
CA PHE A 168 -1.97 9.68 -0.44
C PHE A 168 -0.90 8.76 0.13
N VAL A 169 -0.07 9.31 1.01
CA VAL A 169 1.02 8.59 1.68
C VAL A 169 0.81 8.75 3.17
N GLN A 170 0.73 7.63 3.88
CA GLN A 170 0.78 7.55 5.34
C GLN A 170 2.00 6.73 5.74
N CYS A 171 2.80 7.25 6.65
CA CYS A 171 3.92 6.53 7.23
C CYS A 171 3.90 6.69 8.73
N HIS A 172 4.08 5.59 9.44
CA HIS A 172 4.35 5.53 10.87
C HIS A 172 5.77 5.04 11.09
N LEU A 173 6.58 5.73 11.88
CA LEU A 173 7.92 5.30 12.25
C LEU A 173 8.07 5.09 13.75
N PHE A 174 8.43 3.89 14.19
CA PHE A 174 8.63 3.54 15.59
C PHE A 174 10.05 3.90 16.03
N ARG A 175 10.25 4.73 17.07
CA ARG A 175 11.58 4.91 17.69
C ARG A 175 11.88 3.72 18.61
N GLN A 176 12.98 2.99 18.34
CA GLN A 176 13.36 1.83 19.16
C GLN A 176 14.30 2.17 20.33
N ASP A 177 14.88 3.36 20.33
CA ASP A 177 15.88 3.81 21.30
C ASP A 177 15.27 4.30 22.63
N ILE A 178 13.94 4.30 22.77
CA ILE A 178 13.26 4.63 24.02
C ILE A 178 12.51 3.39 24.52
N PRO A 179 13.01 2.71 25.59
CA PRO A 179 12.32 1.57 26.20
C PRO A 179 10.92 1.95 26.70
N ASP A 180 9.95 1.05 26.57
CA ASP A 180 8.58 1.13 27.08
C ASP A 180 7.62 2.18 26.49
N THR A 181 8.05 2.97 25.50
CA THR A 181 7.16 3.91 24.79
C THR A 181 7.30 3.77 23.30
N ARG A 182 6.24 3.26 22.66
CA ARG A 182 6.10 3.25 21.20
C ARG A 182 5.78 4.68 20.73
N TYR A 183 6.82 5.47 20.55
CA TYR A 183 6.70 6.79 19.93
C TYR A 183 6.72 6.66 18.42
N TYR A 184 5.81 7.37 17.76
CA TYR A 184 5.69 7.36 16.31
C TYR A 184 6.04 8.71 15.68
N ILE A 185 6.63 8.67 14.49
CA ILE A 185 6.71 9.81 13.58
C ILE A 185 5.75 9.57 12.41
N ASP A 186 4.88 10.54 12.14
CA ASP A 186 3.88 10.44 11.09
C ASP A 186 4.23 11.30 9.87
N ILE A 187 4.20 10.70 8.68
CA ILE A 187 4.12 11.42 7.39
C ILE A 187 2.72 11.27 6.85
N PHE A 188 2.11 12.39 6.47
CA PHE A 188 0.87 12.35 5.72
C PHE A 188 0.84 13.38 4.59
N THR A 189 0.09 13.04 3.56
CA THR A 189 -0.28 13.92 2.44
C THR A 189 -1.62 14.59 2.72
N LEU A 190 -1.79 15.83 2.27
CA LEU A 190 -3.06 16.56 2.40
C LEU A 190 -3.86 16.54 1.08
N PRO A 191 -5.20 16.39 1.17
CA PRO A 191 -6.02 16.16 2.35
C PRO A 191 -5.83 14.72 2.81
N TYR A 192 -6.09 14.48 4.07
CA TYR A 192 -6.03 13.12 4.57
C TYR A 192 -7.30 12.37 4.18
N THR A 193 -7.13 11.21 3.55
CA THR A 193 -8.25 10.42 3.00
C THR A 193 -8.43 9.06 3.66
N PHE A 194 -7.60 8.73 4.64
CA PHE A 194 -7.77 7.51 5.42
C PHE A 194 -8.91 7.72 6.43
N LYS A 195 -9.69 6.66 6.66
CA LYS A 195 -10.88 6.70 7.52
C LYS A 195 -10.53 6.96 8.98
N ASP A 196 -9.44 6.34 9.41
CA ASP A 196 -8.98 6.36 10.79
C ASP A 196 -7.56 6.91 10.79
N PHE A 197 -7.35 8.04 11.47
CA PHE A 197 -6.02 8.41 11.92
C PHE A 197 -5.78 7.61 13.21
N PRO A 198 -4.72 6.78 13.32
CA PRO A 198 -4.53 5.91 14.48
C PRO A 198 -4.51 6.75 15.76
N ASP A 199 -5.07 6.26 16.87
CA ASP A 199 -5.17 7.01 18.13
C ASP A 199 -3.76 7.47 18.59
N VAL A 200 -3.50 8.76 18.46
CA VAL A 200 -2.14 9.33 18.42
C VAL A 200 -1.65 9.76 19.80
N THR A 201 -1.91 9.00 20.85
CA THR A 201 -1.48 9.43 22.20
C THR A 201 0.04 9.48 22.36
N ASN A 202 0.80 8.91 21.41
CA ASN A 202 2.26 8.77 21.47
C ASN A 202 3.00 9.28 20.20
N CYS A 203 2.44 10.17 19.37
CA CYS A 203 3.23 10.76 18.27
C CYS A 203 4.13 11.87 18.80
N ILE A 204 5.43 11.78 18.48
CA ILE A 204 6.43 12.77 18.89
C ILE A 204 6.68 13.81 17.80
N LEU A 205 6.38 13.48 16.55
CA LEU A 205 6.64 14.34 15.40
C LEU A 205 5.71 13.99 14.25
N SER A 206 5.11 15.02 13.64
CA SER A 206 4.21 14.86 12.51
C SER A 206 4.61 15.84 11.42
N LYS A 207 4.89 15.33 10.21
CA LYS A 207 5.27 16.17 9.06
C LYS A 207 4.36 15.89 7.87
N SER A 208 4.13 16.94 7.07
CA SER A 208 3.40 16.81 5.82
C SER A 208 4.33 16.94 4.61
N THR A 209 3.90 16.40 3.47
CA THR A 209 4.61 16.58 2.20
C THR A 209 4.49 18.00 1.61
N ARG A 210 3.86 18.96 2.30
CA ARG A 210 3.88 20.36 1.85
C ARG A 210 5.25 21.00 2.16
N PRO A 211 5.84 21.74 1.20
CA PRO A 211 7.21 22.28 1.30
C PRO A 211 7.33 23.52 2.20
N TYR A 212 6.23 24.06 2.71
CA TYR A 212 6.23 25.12 3.70
C TYR A 212 5.67 24.55 4.99
N ASP A 213 6.54 24.38 5.98
CA ASP A 213 6.20 24.05 7.36
C ASP A 213 5.37 25.18 7.96
N ASN A 214 4.11 25.30 7.55
CA ASN A 214 3.13 25.75 8.51
C ASN A 214 3.00 24.58 9.48
N GLU A 215 3.82 24.60 10.54
CA GLU A 215 3.72 23.72 11.70
C GLU A 215 2.27 23.64 12.21
N TYR A 216 1.44 24.65 11.88
CA TYR A 216 -0.01 24.74 12.08
C TYR A 216 -0.90 23.78 11.24
N LEU A 217 -0.34 22.92 10.39
CA LEU A 217 -1.04 21.80 9.73
C LEU A 217 -0.82 20.50 10.51
N THR A 218 -0.78 20.58 11.84
CA THR A 218 -0.68 19.45 12.75
C THR A 218 -1.84 18.45 12.61
N CYS A 219 -1.58 17.21 13.05
CA CYS A 219 -2.50 16.09 13.17
C CYS A 219 -3.96 16.49 13.49
N ASP A 220 -4.18 17.33 14.50
CA ASP A 220 -5.52 17.72 14.98
C ASP A 220 -6.36 18.49 13.95
N ARG A 221 -5.71 19.13 12.97
CA ARG A 221 -6.38 19.91 11.93
C ARG A 221 -6.58 19.15 10.63
N VAL A 222 -5.84 18.06 10.43
CA VAL A 222 -5.90 17.22 9.24
C VAL A 222 -7.30 16.61 9.02
N ILE A 223 -7.97 16.20 10.10
CA ILE A 223 -9.35 15.70 10.09
C ILE A 223 -10.35 16.78 9.63
N ASN A 224 -10.02 18.06 9.84
CA ASN A 224 -10.87 19.21 9.53
C ASN A 224 -10.54 19.88 8.17
N LEU A 225 -9.51 19.40 7.46
CA LEU A 225 -9.08 19.95 6.17
C LEU A 225 -9.84 19.28 5.02
N HIS A 226 -11.04 19.77 4.73
CA HIS A 226 -11.73 19.48 3.48
C HIS A 226 -11.24 20.42 2.37
N TYR A 227 -11.04 19.89 1.15
CA TYR A 227 -10.93 20.77 -0.01
C TYR A 227 -12.24 21.53 -0.19
N LYS A 228 -12.13 22.84 -0.48
CA LYS A 228 -13.25 23.59 -1.07
C LYS A 228 -13.61 22.86 -2.36
N SER A 229 -14.83 22.34 -2.45
CA SER A 229 -15.33 21.67 -3.66
C SER A 229 -15.10 22.60 -4.86
N THR A 230 -14.13 22.26 -5.71
CA THR A 230 -14.05 22.82 -7.05
C THR A 230 -14.99 22.01 -7.91
N TYR A 231 -16.24 22.46 -7.96
CA TYR A 231 -17.17 22.05 -9.00
C TYR A 231 -16.53 22.30 -10.37
N PHE A 232 -16.34 21.22 -11.14
CA PHE A 232 -16.23 21.24 -12.59
C PHE A 232 -17.04 20.07 -13.14
#